data_AF-A0A0G2DWH7-F1
#
_entry.id   AF-A0A0G2DWH7-F1
#
_cell.length_a   1.000
_cell.length_b   1.000
_cell.length_c   1.000
_cell.angle_alpha   90.00
_cell.angle_beta   90.00
_cell.angle_gamma   90.00
#
_symmetry.space_group_name_H-M   'P 1'
#
loop_
_entity.id
_entity.type
_entity.pdbx_description
1 polymer ?
#
loop_
_entity_poly.entity_id
_entity_poly.type
_entity_poly.pdbx_seq_one_letter_code
_entity_poly.pdbx_strand_id
1 'polypeptide(L)'
;MAASLTMPPVERDWTQLLDQRIDLIHFTINQGDSQLMKAVFAQDQSSTVDHPASFYDQAKALGPEAFERGSNVIRDLEHRALETNKRIKGDTDKIRESMEELANNGDNNNNPEEWERNIDENIDRLQETSYDQLEELRNFGKKKIHELPSHLRRHGAYAFMGAISGIFVFRDNAETFLKVALDDVNSWYQQPEAKVKEFDDITQRWYEGSRNTTKGWFGGAHLLRGVAPLAHAARRHHGRRHRHGRRNGPADNLPEIKDIATKLQCMGLDSFTIVRKGNGWALEIDSPA
;
A
#
# COMPACT_ATOMS: atom_id res chain seq x y z
N MET A 1 10.29 -7.45 -46.60
CA MET A 1 10.36 -8.08 -45.28
C MET A 1 10.88 -7.03 -44.31
N ALA A 2 10.01 -6.47 -43.46
CA ALA A 2 10.42 -5.49 -42.46
C ALA A 2 10.96 -6.24 -41.25
N ALA A 3 12.24 -6.05 -40.92
CA ALA A 3 12.83 -6.56 -39.70
C ALA A 3 12.18 -5.82 -38.53
N SER A 4 11.46 -6.56 -37.69
CA SER A 4 10.98 -6.05 -36.40
C SER A 4 12.22 -5.80 -35.54
N LEU A 5 12.59 -4.53 -35.37
CA LEU A 5 13.54 -4.08 -34.37
C LEU A 5 12.84 -4.18 -33.01
N THR A 6 12.81 -5.38 -32.44
CA THR A 6 12.51 -5.53 -31.01
C THR A 6 13.66 -4.89 -30.26
N MET A 7 13.47 -3.65 -29.80
CA MET A 7 14.39 -3.06 -28.85
C MET A 7 14.47 -3.99 -27.65
N PRO A 8 15.67 -4.43 -27.23
CA PRO A 8 15.79 -5.23 -26.03
C PRO A 8 15.20 -4.44 -24.87
N PRO A 9 14.51 -5.10 -23.92
CA PRO A 9 13.91 -4.40 -22.81
C PRO A 9 14.99 -3.63 -22.05
N VAL A 10 14.66 -2.41 -21.66
CA VAL A 10 15.51 -1.66 -20.73
C VAL A 10 15.49 -2.43 -19.42
N GLU A 11 16.53 -3.21 -19.14
CA GLU A 11 16.76 -3.79 -17.82
C GLU A 11 17.01 -2.63 -16.85
N ARG A 12 15.93 -2.12 -16.24
CA ARG A 12 16.04 -1.12 -15.18
C ARG A 12 16.82 -1.74 -14.02
N ASP A 13 17.84 -1.03 -13.54
CA ASP A 13 18.59 -1.43 -12.36
C ASP A 13 17.62 -1.61 -11.17
N TRP A 14 17.81 -2.68 -10.39
CA TRP A 14 16.93 -2.98 -9.26
C TRP A 14 16.88 -1.82 -8.26
N THR A 15 17.96 -1.05 -8.15
CA THR A 15 18.03 0.16 -7.31
C THR A 15 17.05 1.22 -7.80
N GLN A 16 17.02 1.48 -9.10
CA GLN A 16 16.12 2.46 -9.72
C GLN A 16 14.65 2.03 -9.59
N LEU A 17 14.37 0.73 -9.75
CA LEU A 17 13.02 0.19 -9.55
C LEU A 17 12.55 0.38 -8.10
N LEU A 18 13.40 0.06 -7.13
CA LEU A 18 13.11 0.28 -5.71
C LEU A 18 12.89 1.76 -5.41
N ASP A 19 13.72 2.64 -5.97
CA ASP A 19 13.59 4.09 -5.82
C ASP A 19 12.28 4.61 -6.39
N GLN A 20 11.98 4.30 -7.65
CA GLN A 20 10.75 4.70 -8.31
C GLN A 20 9.51 4.23 -7.53
N ARG A 21 9.54 2.99 -7.04
CA ARG A 21 8.44 2.44 -6.24
C ARG A 21 8.26 3.20 -4.94
N ILE A 22 9.36 3.49 -4.23
CA ILE A 22 9.30 4.21 -2.96
C ILE A 22 8.87 5.67 -3.17
N ASP A 23 9.43 6.36 -4.17
CA ASP A 23 9.05 7.73 -4.52
C ASP A 23 7.55 7.82 -4.88
N LEU A 24 7.02 6.80 -5.55
CA LEU A 24 5.60 6.70 -5.84
C LEU A 24 4.76 6.56 -4.56
N ILE A 25 5.20 5.75 -3.60
CA ILE A 25 4.52 5.62 -2.30
C ILE A 25 4.61 6.94 -1.51
N HIS A 26 5.78 7.59 -1.49
CA HIS A 26 5.93 8.94 -0.92
C HIS A 26 4.94 9.94 -1.54
N PHE A 27 4.82 9.94 -2.86
CA PHE A 27 3.87 10.77 -3.57
C PHE A 27 2.42 10.46 -3.14
N THR A 28 2.05 9.18 -3.01
CA THR A 28 0.71 8.81 -2.53
C THR A 28 0.42 9.28 -1.11
N ILE A 29 1.41 9.19 -0.22
CA ILE A 29 1.31 9.67 1.17
C ILE A 29 1.09 11.19 1.17
N ASN A 30 1.91 11.93 0.43
CA ASN A 30 1.86 13.39 0.41
C ASN A 30 0.59 13.94 -0.26
N GLN A 31 0.07 13.26 -1.28
CA GLN A 31 -1.16 13.70 -1.98
C GLN A 31 -2.43 13.12 -1.36
N GLY A 32 -2.33 12.12 -0.48
CA GLY A 32 -3.47 11.36 0.02
C GLY A 32 -4.24 10.60 -1.06
N ASP A 33 -3.56 10.19 -2.14
CA ASP A 33 -4.20 9.50 -3.27
C ASP A 33 -4.26 7.97 -3.05
N SER A 34 -5.30 7.55 -2.33
CA SER A 34 -5.53 6.12 -2.04
C SER A 34 -5.76 5.25 -3.28
N GLN A 35 -6.19 5.83 -4.41
CA GLN A 35 -6.40 5.05 -5.64
C GLN A 35 -5.07 4.68 -6.29
N LEU A 36 -4.12 5.61 -6.27
CA LEU A 36 -2.78 5.36 -6.75
C LEU A 36 -2.06 4.31 -5.89
N MET A 37 -2.21 4.34 -4.55
CA MET A 37 -1.64 3.31 -3.68
C MET A 37 -2.25 1.91 -3.94
N LYS A 38 -3.56 1.84 -4.19
CA LYS A 38 -4.23 0.58 -4.60
C LYS A 38 -3.74 0.09 -5.95
N ALA A 39 -3.50 0.98 -6.90
CA ALA A 39 -2.96 0.63 -8.21
C ALA A 39 -1.53 0.08 -8.11
N VAL A 40 -0.67 0.72 -7.30
CA VAL A 40 0.68 0.24 -6.95
C VAL A 40 0.65 -1.17 -6.39
N PHE A 41 -0.21 -1.40 -5.41
CA PHE A 41 -0.35 -2.71 -4.79
C PHE A 41 -0.90 -3.76 -5.76
N ALA A 42 -1.92 -3.41 -6.56
CA ALA A 42 -2.46 -4.30 -7.58
C ALA A 42 -1.42 -4.68 -8.64
N GLN A 43 -0.57 -3.73 -9.03
CA GLN A 43 0.57 -3.99 -9.92
C GLN A 43 1.50 -5.04 -9.31
N ASP A 44 1.88 -4.91 -8.03
CA ASP A 44 2.73 -5.91 -7.37
C ASP A 44 2.08 -7.30 -7.41
N GLN A 45 0.80 -7.39 -7.07
CA GLN A 45 0.06 -8.67 -7.10
C GLN A 45 -0.15 -9.25 -8.51
N SER A 46 -0.05 -8.42 -9.54
CA SER A 46 -0.25 -8.84 -10.94
C SER A 46 1.00 -9.47 -11.58
N SER A 47 2.15 -9.48 -10.88
CA SER A 47 3.37 -10.09 -11.41
C SER A 47 3.12 -11.55 -11.77
N THR A 48 3.44 -11.93 -13.00
CA THR A 48 3.40 -13.32 -13.46
C THR A 48 4.55 -14.16 -12.90
N VAL A 49 5.53 -13.51 -12.27
CA VAL A 49 6.72 -14.13 -11.70
C VAL A 49 6.54 -14.26 -10.19
N ASP A 50 6.61 -15.48 -9.67
CA ASP A 50 6.77 -15.71 -8.24
C ASP A 50 8.22 -15.35 -7.87
N HIS A 51 8.44 -14.07 -7.55
CA HIS A 51 9.77 -13.55 -7.23
C HIS A 51 10.42 -14.27 -6.05
N PRO A 52 9.70 -14.59 -4.95
CA PRO A 52 10.26 -15.40 -3.87
C PRO A 52 10.70 -16.80 -4.33
N ALA A 53 9.86 -17.53 -5.06
CA ALA A 53 10.24 -18.86 -5.56
C ALA A 53 11.46 -18.77 -6.48
N SER A 54 11.44 -17.81 -7.41
CA SER A 54 12.55 -17.57 -8.34
C SER A 54 13.84 -17.21 -7.61
N PHE A 55 13.77 -16.43 -6.54
CA PHE A 55 14.91 -16.11 -5.68
C PHE A 55 15.51 -17.38 -5.08
N TYR A 56 14.69 -18.23 -4.45
CA TYR A 56 15.18 -19.43 -3.77
C TYR A 56 15.73 -20.47 -4.75
N ASP A 57 15.13 -20.63 -5.93
CA ASP A 57 15.62 -21.56 -6.95
C ASP A 57 16.98 -21.12 -7.50
N GLN A 58 17.14 -19.83 -7.80
CA GLN A 58 18.44 -19.29 -8.22
C GLN A 58 19.49 -19.36 -7.10
N ALA A 59 19.10 -19.05 -5.86
CA ALA A 59 20.01 -19.10 -4.72
C ALA A 59 20.52 -20.53 -4.47
N LYS A 60 19.66 -21.55 -4.61
CA LYS A 60 20.06 -22.96 -4.55
C LYS A 60 21.00 -23.33 -5.69
N ALA A 61 20.74 -22.87 -6.91
CA ALA A 61 21.57 -23.16 -8.08
C ALA A 61 23.00 -22.58 -7.95
N LEU A 62 23.16 -21.47 -7.22
CA LEU A 62 24.46 -20.86 -6.93
C LEU A 62 25.25 -21.57 -5.81
N GLY A 63 24.65 -22.57 -5.16
CA GLY A 63 25.28 -23.38 -4.12
C GLY A 63 24.89 -22.98 -2.68
N PRO A 64 25.31 -23.79 -1.68
CA PRO A 64 24.82 -23.70 -0.31
C PRO A 64 25.16 -22.36 0.38
N GLU A 65 26.36 -21.82 0.15
CA GLU A 65 26.77 -20.54 0.75
C GLU A 65 25.92 -19.36 0.25
N ALA A 66 25.64 -19.31 -1.07
CA ALA A 66 24.80 -18.30 -1.66
C ALA A 66 23.35 -18.40 -1.15
N PHE A 67 22.84 -19.63 -1.01
CA PHE A 67 21.53 -19.89 -0.43
C PHE A 67 21.41 -19.43 1.02
N GLU A 68 22.38 -19.76 1.87
CA GLU A 68 22.38 -19.37 3.28
C GLU A 68 22.47 -17.83 3.43
N ARG A 69 23.44 -17.21 2.75
CA ARG A 69 23.60 -15.75 2.77
C ARG A 69 22.37 -15.04 2.24
N GLY A 70 21.81 -15.52 1.13
CA GLY A 70 20.59 -14.97 0.54
C GLY A 70 19.38 -15.09 1.48
N SER A 71 19.21 -16.25 2.12
CA SER A 71 18.13 -16.48 3.09
C SER A 71 18.24 -15.56 4.31
N ASN A 72 19.47 -15.31 4.81
CA ASN A 72 19.70 -14.37 5.90
C ASN A 72 19.31 -12.94 5.52
N VAL A 73 19.68 -12.48 4.32
CA VAL A 73 19.29 -11.15 3.82
C VAL A 73 17.77 -11.04 3.67
N ILE A 74 17.11 -12.05 3.10
CA ILE A 74 15.64 -12.06 2.97
C ILE A 74 14.95 -12.01 4.34
N ARG A 75 15.45 -12.77 5.32
CA ARG A 75 14.93 -12.74 6.69
C ARG A 75 15.12 -11.37 7.36
N ASP A 76 16.25 -10.71 7.13
CA ASP A 76 16.51 -9.36 7.65
C ASP A 76 15.54 -8.34 7.04
N LEU A 77 15.29 -8.44 5.72
CA LEU A 77 14.32 -7.61 5.01
C LEU A 77 12.89 -7.84 5.53
N GLU A 78 12.48 -9.09 5.69
CA GLU A 78 11.18 -9.45 6.27
C GLU A 78 11.02 -8.88 7.68
N HIS A 79 12.01 -9.12 8.54
CA HIS A 79 11.97 -8.66 9.92
C HIS A 79 11.83 -7.14 9.99
N ARG A 80 12.61 -6.40 9.20
CA ARG A 80 12.56 -4.94 9.17
C ARG A 80 11.23 -4.41 8.64
N ALA A 81 10.67 -5.04 7.60
CA ALA A 81 9.35 -4.70 7.07
C ALA A 81 8.27 -4.91 8.14
N LEU A 82 8.28 -6.05 8.83
CA LEU A 82 7.32 -6.37 9.90
C LEU A 82 7.43 -5.43 11.10
N GLU A 83 8.65 -5.06 11.51
CA GLU A 83 8.84 -4.05 12.57
C GLU A 83 8.32 -2.68 12.16
N THR A 84 8.47 -2.30 10.88
CA THR A 84 7.91 -1.04 10.39
C THR A 84 6.39 -1.07 10.38
N ASN A 85 5.77 -2.17 9.93
CA ASN A 85 4.33 -2.36 10.02
C ASN A 85 3.81 -2.24 11.47
N LYS A 86 4.56 -2.80 12.42
CA LYS A 86 4.26 -2.71 13.85
C LYS A 86 4.38 -1.27 14.38
N ARG A 87 5.36 -0.49 13.90
CA ARG A 87 5.48 0.94 14.24
C ARG A 87 4.28 1.74 13.74
N ILE A 88 3.85 1.52 12.48
CA ILE A 88 2.63 2.15 11.95
C ILE A 88 1.41 1.77 12.79
N LYS A 89 1.28 0.49 13.19
CA LYS A 89 0.21 0.07 14.10
C LYS A 89 0.28 0.82 15.43
N GLY A 90 1.46 0.95 16.01
CA GLY A 90 1.68 1.75 17.22
C GLY A 90 1.30 3.22 17.05
N ASP A 91 1.47 3.80 15.86
CA ASP A 91 1.01 5.16 15.58
C ASP A 91 -0.52 5.21 15.47
N THR A 92 -1.18 4.25 14.82
CA THR A 92 -2.66 4.17 14.81
C THR A 92 -3.24 3.90 16.20
N ASP A 93 -2.53 3.19 17.07
CA ASP A 93 -2.94 2.96 18.46
C ASP A 93 -2.92 4.24 19.29
N LYS A 94 -1.92 5.10 19.09
CA LYS A 94 -1.88 6.43 19.72
C LYS A 94 -3.01 7.33 19.23
N ILE A 95 -3.39 7.22 17.95
CA ILE A 95 -4.54 7.97 17.39
C ILE A 95 -5.82 7.51 18.10
N ARG A 96 -6.04 6.19 18.22
CA ARG A 96 -7.15 5.62 19.01
C ARG A 96 -7.14 6.13 20.45
N GLU A 97 -5.99 6.07 21.14
CA GLU A 97 -5.84 6.57 22.52
C GLU A 97 -6.20 8.06 22.64
N SER A 98 -5.74 8.87 21.70
CA SER A 98 -6.05 10.30 21.67
C SER A 98 -7.55 10.57 21.50
N MET A 99 -8.22 9.82 20.61
CA MET A 99 -9.67 9.91 20.44
C MET A 99 -10.44 9.38 21.65
N GLU A 100 -9.92 8.37 22.36
CA GLU A 100 -10.49 7.89 23.63
C GLU A 100 -10.38 8.92 24.74
N GLU A 101 -9.23 9.57 24.88
CA GLU A 101 -9.04 10.65 25.84
C GLU A 101 -10.02 11.79 25.57
N LEU A 102 -10.19 12.16 24.29
CA LEU A 102 -11.18 13.16 23.90
C LEU A 102 -12.61 12.72 24.22
N ALA A 103 -12.96 11.46 23.93
CA ALA A 103 -14.25 10.83 24.22
C ALA A 103 -14.59 10.68 25.72
N ASN A 104 -13.59 10.77 26.60
CA ASN A 104 -13.78 10.67 28.04
C ASN A 104 -13.74 12.04 28.74
N ASN A 105 -13.39 13.11 28.02
CA ASN A 105 -13.32 14.44 28.58
C ASN A 105 -14.70 15.12 28.49
N GLY A 106 -15.43 15.11 29.61
CA GLY A 106 -16.87 15.41 29.67
C GLY A 106 -17.32 16.78 29.12
N ASP A 107 -16.44 17.78 29.07
CA ASP A 107 -16.72 19.09 28.46
C ASP A 107 -16.43 19.11 26.95
N ASN A 108 -15.51 18.27 26.48
CA ASN A 108 -15.02 18.23 25.10
C ASN A 108 -15.78 17.19 24.23
N ASN A 109 -16.49 16.25 24.85
CA ASN A 109 -17.32 15.26 24.16
C ASN A 109 -18.36 15.86 23.21
N ASN A 110 -18.80 17.08 23.48
CA ASN A 110 -19.81 17.76 22.68
C ASN A 110 -19.24 18.86 21.76
N ASN A 111 -17.91 18.93 21.62
CA ASN A 111 -17.26 19.97 20.82
C ASN A 111 -16.79 19.44 19.46
N PRO A 112 -17.52 19.68 18.36
CA PRO A 112 -17.11 19.23 17.03
C PRO A 112 -15.76 19.81 16.58
N GLU A 113 -15.42 21.04 16.99
CA GLU A 113 -14.16 21.70 16.59
C GLU A 113 -12.93 21.00 17.21
N GLU A 114 -13.07 20.46 18.42
CA GLU A 114 -11.98 19.72 19.05
C GLU A 114 -11.78 18.33 18.45
N TRP A 115 -12.88 17.67 18.05
CA TRP A 115 -12.82 16.43 17.29
C TRP A 115 -12.19 16.65 15.92
N GLU A 116 -12.59 17.71 15.22
CA GLU A 116 -12.01 18.07 13.92
C GLU A 116 -10.51 18.30 14.04
N ARG A 117 -10.08 19.16 14.97
CA ARG A 117 -8.66 19.42 15.24
C ARG A 117 -7.90 18.14 15.61
N ASN A 118 -8.46 17.30 16.50
CA ASN A 118 -7.80 16.08 16.92
C ASN A 118 -7.61 15.09 15.77
N ILE A 119 -8.62 14.91 14.92
CA ILE A 119 -8.53 14.01 13.76
C ILE A 119 -7.51 14.55 12.74
N ASP A 120 -7.55 15.85 12.45
CA ASP A 120 -6.64 16.52 11.51
C ASP A 120 -5.17 16.42 11.96
N GLU A 121 -4.88 16.75 13.22
CA GLU A 121 -3.54 16.62 13.81
C GLU A 121 -3.02 15.17 13.78
N ASN A 122 -3.92 14.19 13.97
CA ASN A 122 -3.57 12.78 13.90
C ASN A 122 -3.32 12.29 12.46
N ILE A 123 -4.01 12.85 11.46
CA ILE A 123 -3.74 12.61 10.04
C ILE A 123 -2.34 13.11 9.68
N ASP A 124 -2.03 14.36 10.04
CA ASP A 124 -0.73 14.99 9.79
C ASP A 124 0.41 14.20 10.44
N ARG A 125 0.24 13.83 11.71
CA ARG A 125 1.20 13.01 12.44
C ARG A 125 1.42 11.66 11.75
N LEU A 126 0.35 10.98 11.32
CA LEU A 126 0.46 9.71 10.61
C LEU A 126 1.15 9.87 9.25
N GLN A 127 0.96 10.98 8.54
CA GLN A 127 1.69 11.31 7.31
C GLN A 127 3.18 11.49 7.58
N GLU A 128 3.55 12.35 8.52
CA GLU A 128 4.95 12.65 8.85
C GLU A 128 5.71 11.41 9.31
N THR A 129 5.20 10.66 10.29
CA THR A 129 5.92 9.49 10.81
C THR A 129 6.04 8.38 9.77
N SER A 130 5.05 8.24 8.88
CA SER A 130 5.08 7.25 7.81
C SER A 130 6.10 7.59 6.72
N TYR A 131 6.29 8.88 6.43
CA TYR A 131 7.31 9.35 5.50
C TYR A 131 8.71 8.94 5.97
N ASP A 132 9.04 9.22 7.24
CA ASP A 132 10.34 8.87 7.82
C ASP A 132 10.56 7.35 7.85
N GLN A 133 9.52 6.60 8.23
CA GLN A 133 9.57 5.15 8.26
C GLN A 133 9.80 4.52 6.87
N LEU A 134 9.26 5.15 5.81
CA LEU A 134 9.47 4.71 4.43
C LEU A 134 10.91 4.97 3.96
N GLU A 135 11.48 6.13 4.27
CA GLU A 135 12.89 6.43 3.97
C GLU A 135 13.85 5.52 4.75
N GLU A 136 13.54 5.20 6.01
CA GLU A 136 14.28 4.20 6.77
C GLU A 136 14.26 2.82 6.08
N LEU A 137 13.11 2.40 5.55
CA LEU A 137 12.97 1.15 4.78
C LEU A 137 13.73 1.20 3.45
N ARG A 138 13.69 2.33 2.74
CA ARG A 138 14.43 2.57 1.50
C ARG A 138 15.91 2.30 1.69
N ASN A 139 16.50 2.99 2.66
CA ASN A 139 17.93 2.94 2.92
C ASN A 139 18.36 1.56 3.43
N PHE A 140 17.57 0.95 4.32
CA PHE A 140 17.85 -0.41 4.80
C PHE A 140 17.77 -1.44 3.66
N GLY A 141 16.70 -1.37 2.86
CA GLY A 141 16.47 -2.26 1.73
C GLY A 141 17.60 -2.22 0.71
N LYS A 142 17.99 -1.03 0.26
CA LYS A 142 19.12 -0.84 -0.66
C LYS A 142 20.40 -1.47 -0.12
N LYS A 143 20.74 -1.19 1.14
CA LYS A 143 21.93 -1.74 1.78
C LYS A 143 21.90 -3.27 1.78
N LYS A 144 20.80 -3.87 2.23
CA LYS A 144 20.65 -5.32 2.35
C LYS A 144 20.60 -6.03 1.01
N ILE A 145 19.87 -5.49 0.03
CA ILE A 145 19.81 -6.07 -1.31
C ILE A 145 21.19 -6.03 -1.98
N HIS A 146 22.02 -5.02 -1.72
CA HIS A 146 23.38 -4.96 -2.25
C HIS A 146 24.28 -6.10 -1.74
N GLU A 147 24.02 -6.66 -0.55
CA GLU A 147 24.75 -7.81 0.02
C GLU A 147 24.48 -9.12 -0.76
N LEU A 148 23.43 -9.17 -1.57
CA LEU A 148 23.09 -10.33 -2.40
C LEU A 148 24.01 -10.45 -3.63
N PRO A 149 24.29 -11.68 -4.10
CA PRO A 149 24.81 -11.93 -5.44
C PRO A 149 23.98 -11.17 -6.50
N SER A 150 24.64 -10.62 -7.51
CA SER A 150 24.02 -9.75 -8.53
C SER A 150 22.74 -10.37 -9.15
N HIS A 151 22.77 -11.67 -9.44
CA HIS A 151 21.62 -12.40 -10.02
C HIS A 151 20.39 -12.45 -9.10
N LEU A 152 20.58 -12.41 -7.77
CA LEU A 152 19.49 -12.49 -6.80
C LEU A 152 18.89 -11.12 -6.45
N ARG A 153 19.61 -10.03 -6.73
CA ARG A 153 19.22 -8.66 -6.30
C ARG A 153 17.84 -8.25 -6.82
N ARG A 154 17.55 -8.54 -8.09
CA ARG A 154 16.28 -8.19 -8.73
C ARG A 154 15.11 -8.86 -8.00
N HIS A 155 15.17 -10.17 -7.78
CA HIS A 155 14.09 -10.90 -7.09
C HIS A 155 13.94 -10.48 -5.63
N GLY A 156 15.07 -10.25 -4.94
CA GLY A 156 15.06 -9.71 -3.57
C GLY A 156 14.40 -8.32 -3.49
N ALA A 157 14.69 -7.45 -4.46
CA ALA A 157 14.08 -6.12 -4.54
C ALA A 157 12.57 -6.19 -4.78
N TYR A 158 12.09 -7.05 -5.70
CA TYR A 158 10.64 -7.22 -5.93
C TYR A 158 9.90 -7.75 -4.70
N ALA A 159 10.45 -8.76 -4.02
CA ALA A 159 9.87 -9.25 -2.77
C ALA A 159 9.77 -8.13 -1.72
N PHE A 160 10.85 -7.34 -1.56
CA PHE A 160 10.86 -6.22 -0.63
C PHE A 160 9.88 -5.10 -1.00
N MET A 161 9.77 -4.74 -2.29
CA MET A 161 8.81 -3.76 -2.78
C MET A 161 7.37 -4.18 -2.51
N GLY A 162 7.01 -5.43 -2.81
CA GLY A 162 5.66 -5.93 -2.54
C GLY A 162 5.32 -5.93 -1.04
N ALA A 163 6.31 -6.26 -0.20
CA ALA A 163 6.19 -6.15 1.25
C ALA A 163 5.96 -4.71 1.72
N ILE A 164 6.71 -3.74 1.21
CA ILE A 164 6.51 -2.30 1.49
C ILE A 164 5.11 -1.88 1.07
N SER A 165 4.67 -2.21 -0.14
CA SER A 165 3.33 -1.84 -0.62
C SER A 165 2.22 -2.35 0.30
N GLY A 166 2.34 -3.57 0.84
CA GLY A 166 1.37 -4.11 1.81
C GLY A 166 1.28 -3.27 3.09
N ILE A 167 2.41 -2.79 3.60
CA ILE A 167 2.51 -1.93 4.79
C ILE A 167 1.82 -0.60 4.55
N PHE A 168 2.13 0.05 3.43
CA PHE A 168 1.62 1.39 3.15
C PHE A 168 0.17 1.39 2.67
N VAL A 169 -0.37 0.25 2.21
CA VAL A 169 -1.82 0.07 2.05
C VAL A 169 -2.56 0.08 3.39
N PHE A 170 -2.02 -0.52 4.45
CA PHE A 170 -2.63 -0.42 5.79
C PHE A 170 -2.68 1.04 6.24
N ARG A 171 -1.55 1.72 6.15
CA ARG A 171 -1.41 3.13 6.52
C ARG A 171 -2.36 4.04 5.72
N ASP A 172 -2.43 3.85 4.40
CA ASP A 172 -3.34 4.59 3.51
C ASP A 172 -4.83 4.36 3.85
N ASN A 173 -5.21 3.12 4.20
CA ASN A 173 -6.57 2.84 4.65
C ASN A 173 -6.90 3.56 5.97
N ALA A 174 -5.96 3.59 6.92
CA ALA A 174 -6.13 4.31 8.18
C ALA A 174 -6.29 5.82 7.95
N GLU A 175 -5.44 6.44 7.14
CA GLU A 175 -5.57 7.85 6.78
C GLU A 175 -6.91 8.14 6.06
N THR A 176 -7.27 7.31 5.07
CA THR A 176 -8.53 7.48 4.33
C THR A 176 -9.73 7.42 5.27
N PHE A 177 -9.70 6.52 6.26
CA PHE A 177 -10.75 6.44 7.26
C PHE A 177 -10.85 7.69 8.11
N LEU A 178 -9.72 8.22 8.57
CA LEU A 178 -9.66 9.47 9.33
C LEU A 178 -10.12 10.67 8.50
N LYS A 179 -9.80 10.74 7.22
CA LYS A 179 -10.32 11.79 6.32
C LYS A 179 -11.84 11.73 6.17
N VAL A 180 -12.40 10.52 6.03
CA VAL A 180 -13.86 10.34 6.03
C VAL A 180 -14.46 10.69 7.40
N ALA A 181 -13.74 10.42 8.49
CA ALA A 181 -14.14 10.82 9.82
C ALA A 181 -14.19 12.35 9.97
N LEU A 182 -13.21 13.06 9.39
CA LEU A 182 -13.17 14.51 9.35
C LEU A 182 -14.37 15.09 8.59
N ASP A 183 -14.69 14.54 7.41
CA ASP A 183 -15.87 14.93 6.61
C ASP A 183 -17.21 14.67 7.33
N ASP A 184 -17.24 13.72 8.28
CA ASP A 184 -18.40 13.33 9.07
C ASP A 184 -18.16 13.52 10.58
N VAL A 185 -17.42 14.57 10.97
CA VAL A 185 -17.07 14.82 12.38
C VAL A 185 -18.30 14.89 13.29
N ASN A 186 -19.43 15.29 12.72
CA ASN A 186 -20.71 15.35 13.42
C ASN A 186 -21.17 13.99 13.96
N SER A 187 -20.91 12.88 13.25
CA SER A 187 -21.26 11.55 13.75
C SER A 187 -20.30 11.05 14.83
N TRP A 188 -19.06 11.57 14.83
CA TRP A 188 -18.01 11.21 15.78
C TRP A 188 -18.27 11.77 17.17
N TYR A 189 -18.46 13.08 17.30
CA TYR A 189 -18.70 13.66 18.63
C TYR A 189 -20.07 13.24 19.22
N GLN A 190 -21.06 12.87 18.38
CA GLN A 190 -22.36 12.38 18.86
C GLN A 190 -22.32 10.94 19.39
N GLN A 191 -21.36 10.13 18.94
CA GLN A 191 -21.23 8.71 19.32
C GLN A 191 -19.75 8.31 19.48
N PRO A 192 -19.00 9.02 20.33
CA PRO A 192 -17.53 8.96 20.31
C PRO A 192 -17.01 7.58 20.66
N GLU A 193 -17.54 6.94 21.70
CA GLU A 193 -17.16 5.58 22.10
C GLU A 193 -17.36 4.55 20.97
N ALA A 194 -18.50 4.63 20.27
CA ALA A 194 -18.82 3.70 19.20
C ALA A 194 -17.88 3.88 18.00
N LYS A 195 -17.52 5.13 17.70
CA LYS A 195 -16.67 5.48 16.56
C LYS A 195 -15.20 5.19 16.78
N VAL A 196 -14.70 5.44 17.98
CA VAL A 196 -13.39 5.00 18.43
C VAL A 196 -13.26 3.48 18.33
N LYS A 197 -14.26 2.74 18.83
CA LYS A 197 -14.26 1.28 18.75
C LYS A 197 -14.30 0.79 17.30
N GLU A 198 -15.09 1.42 16.44
CA GLU A 198 -15.14 1.12 15.00
C GLU A 198 -13.75 1.27 14.36
N PHE A 199 -13.03 2.34 14.69
CA PHE A 199 -11.67 2.58 14.23
C PHE A 199 -10.68 1.51 14.70
N ASP A 200 -10.70 1.14 15.98
CA ASP A 200 -9.85 0.08 16.54
C ASP A 200 -10.09 -1.27 15.83
N ASP A 201 -11.36 -1.69 15.74
CA ASP A 201 -11.76 -2.96 15.11
C ASP A 201 -11.35 -3.03 13.62
N ILE A 202 -11.41 -1.91 12.90
CA ILE A 202 -11.05 -1.84 11.49
C ILE A 202 -9.54 -1.80 11.30
N THR A 203 -8.81 -0.98 12.06
CA THR A 203 -7.36 -0.85 11.93
C THR A 203 -6.63 -2.12 12.33
N GLN A 204 -7.12 -2.85 13.33
CA GLN A 204 -6.58 -4.17 13.70
C GLN A 204 -6.66 -5.17 12.53
N ARG A 205 -7.79 -5.22 11.81
CA ARG A 205 -7.95 -6.08 10.63
C ARG A 205 -7.03 -5.69 9.49
N TRP A 206 -6.84 -4.40 9.25
CA TRP A 206 -5.92 -3.91 8.23
C TRP A 206 -4.46 -4.21 8.57
N TYR A 207 -4.07 -4.06 9.83
CA TYR A 207 -2.74 -4.44 10.31
C TYR A 207 -2.47 -5.93 10.11
N GLU A 208 -3.40 -6.80 10.49
CA GLU A 208 -3.27 -8.25 10.29
C GLU A 208 -3.17 -8.61 8.79
N GLY A 209 -3.99 -7.98 7.95
CA GLY A 209 -3.95 -8.15 6.51
C GLY A 209 -2.60 -7.73 5.90
N SER A 210 -2.10 -6.55 6.29
CA SER A 210 -0.77 -6.06 5.91
C SER A 210 0.32 -7.01 6.37
N ARG A 211 0.31 -7.45 7.63
CA ARG A 211 1.29 -8.39 8.19
C ARG A 211 1.33 -9.70 7.41
N ASN A 212 0.18 -10.28 7.12
CA ASN A 212 0.09 -11.52 6.35
C ASN A 212 0.58 -11.32 4.91
N THR A 213 0.28 -10.17 4.32
CA THR A 213 0.75 -9.79 2.99
C THR A 213 2.28 -9.66 2.95
N THR A 214 2.87 -8.93 3.90
CA THR A 214 4.33 -8.80 4.06
C THR A 214 4.99 -10.16 4.16
N LYS A 215 4.49 -11.05 5.03
CA LYS A 215 5.03 -12.41 5.17
C LYS A 215 4.92 -13.23 3.88
N GLY A 216 3.79 -13.14 3.18
CA GLY A 216 3.58 -13.85 1.93
C GLY A 216 4.58 -13.43 0.84
N TRP A 217 4.97 -12.16 0.81
CA TRP A 217 6.00 -11.66 -0.12
C TRP A 217 7.41 -12.20 0.15
N PHE A 218 7.69 -12.77 1.32
CA PHE A 218 8.97 -13.43 1.60
C PHE A 218 8.86 -14.97 1.67
N GLY A 219 7.67 -15.50 1.95
CA GLY A 219 7.38 -16.93 2.05
C GLY A 219 6.96 -17.62 0.74
N GLY A 220 6.65 -16.87 -0.33
CA GLY A 220 6.19 -17.41 -1.61
C GLY A 220 4.65 -17.52 -1.74
N ALA A 221 4.16 -17.61 -2.98
CA ALA A 221 2.76 -17.33 -3.34
C ALA A 221 1.69 -18.29 -2.77
N HIS A 222 2.07 -19.33 -2.02
CA HIS A 222 1.11 -20.25 -1.40
C HIS A 222 0.23 -19.58 -0.32
N LEU A 223 0.60 -18.41 0.19
CA LEU A 223 -0.11 -17.70 1.26
C LEU A 223 -0.87 -16.42 0.82
N LEU A 224 -0.67 -15.92 -0.41
CA LEU A 224 -1.14 -14.57 -0.82
C LEU A 224 -2.45 -14.51 -1.61
N ARG A 225 -2.99 -15.62 -2.12
CA ARG A 225 -4.18 -15.60 -3.00
C ARG A 225 -5.52 -15.24 -2.33
N GLY A 226 -5.52 -14.65 -1.13
CA GLY A 226 -6.73 -14.53 -0.30
C GLY A 226 -7.14 -13.14 0.20
N VAL A 227 -6.32 -12.09 0.08
CA VAL A 227 -6.69 -10.78 0.66
C VAL A 227 -7.40 -9.93 -0.39
N ALA A 228 -8.73 -9.93 -0.35
CA ALA A 228 -9.56 -9.05 -1.16
C ALA A 228 -9.20 -7.57 -0.91
N PRO A 229 -9.32 -6.69 -1.94
CA PRO A 229 -9.23 -5.26 -1.74
C PRO A 229 -10.23 -4.84 -0.64
N LEU A 230 -9.73 -4.22 0.43
CA LEU A 230 -10.47 -3.83 1.64
C LEU A 230 -11.56 -2.76 1.41
N ALA A 231 -11.88 -2.45 0.15
CA ALA A 231 -12.79 -1.39 -0.29
C ALA A 231 -14.28 -1.61 0.03
N HIS A 232 -14.64 -2.67 0.76
CA HIS A 232 -16.04 -2.99 1.09
C HIS A 232 -16.47 -2.70 2.54
N ALA A 233 -15.56 -2.31 3.43
CA ALA A 233 -15.92 -2.04 4.82
C ALA A 233 -16.67 -0.70 5.01
N ALA A 234 -16.31 0.36 4.27
CA ALA A 234 -16.90 1.70 4.48
C ALA A 234 -18.29 1.92 3.86
N ARG A 235 -18.83 0.98 3.06
CA ARG A 235 -20.11 1.17 2.33
C ARG A 235 -21.34 0.56 2.99
N ARG A 236 -21.19 -0.11 4.12
CA ARG A 236 -22.31 -0.79 4.79
C ARG A 236 -22.60 -0.13 6.13
N HIS A 237 -23.09 1.11 6.18
CA HIS A 237 -23.99 1.56 7.26
C HIS A 237 -24.65 2.95 7.11
N HIS A 238 -24.50 3.69 6.01
CA HIS A 238 -25.33 4.88 5.77
C HIS A 238 -26.70 4.54 5.17
N GLY A 239 -27.60 4.08 6.03
CA GLY A 239 -29.04 4.10 5.79
C GLY A 239 -29.59 5.53 5.88
N ARG A 240 -29.30 6.39 4.88
CA ARG A 240 -30.06 7.63 4.68
C ARG A 240 -30.45 7.77 3.21
N ARG A 241 -31.76 7.68 2.98
CA ARG A 241 -32.42 7.78 1.67
C ARG A 241 -32.15 9.15 1.04
N HIS A 242 -31.08 9.26 0.26
CA HIS A 242 -31.05 10.25 -0.83
C HIS A 242 -31.63 9.60 -2.08
N ARG A 243 -32.85 10.04 -2.38
CA ARG A 243 -33.62 9.71 -3.57
C ARG A 243 -33.00 10.47 -4.76
N HIS A 244 -31.86 10.00 -5.26
CA HIS A 244 -31.38 10.38 -6.59
C HIS A 244 -31.56 9.22 -7.56
N GLY A 245 -32.08 9.57 -8.74
CA GLY A 245 -32.64 8.65 -9.71
C GLY A 245 -31.69 7.54 -10.13
N ARG A 246 -32.27 6.34 -10.26
CA ARG A 246 -31.78 5.24 -11.07
C ARG A 246 -31.16 5.75 -12.38
N ARG A 247 -29.84 5.59 -12.50
CA ARG A 247 -29.17 5.38 -13.77
C ARG A 247 -28.20 4.22 -13.60
N ASN A 248 -28.74 3.00 -13.70
CA ASN A 248 -27.92 1.80 -13.91
C ASN A 248 -27.44 1.82 -15.36
N GLY A 249 -26.39 2.61 -15.63
CA GLY A 249 -25.47 2.36 -16.74
C GLY A 249 -24.18 1.79 -16.18
N PRO A 250 -23.42 0.96 -16.93
CA PRO A 250 -22.09 0.56 -16.51
C PRO A 250 -21.26 1.83 -16.29
N ALA A 251 -20.75 2.03 -15.08
CA ALA A 251 -19.95 3.20 -14.75
C ALA A 251 -18.65 3.14 -15.56
N ASP A 252 -18.52 4.05 -16.53
CA ASP A 252 -17.30 4.23 -17.31
C ASP A 252 -16.23 4.86 -16.41
N ASN A 253 -15.36 4.03 -15.85
CA ASN A 253 -14.23 4.44 -15.00
C ASN A 253 -13.03 4.96 -15.80
N LEU A 254 -13.17 5.18 -17.13
CA LEU A 254 -12.10 5.70 -17.97
C LEU A 254 -11.50 7.03 -17.49
N PRO A 255 -12.27 8.02 -16.99
CA PRO A 255 -11.70 9.27 -16.51
C PRO A 255 -10.73 9.07 -15.35
N GLU A 256 -11.09 8.21 -14.38
CA GLU A 256 -10.27 7.88 -13.22
C GLU A 256 -9.00 7.13 -13.65
N ILE A 257 -9.13 6.19 -14.59
CA ILE A 257 -7.99 5.46 -15.15
C ILE A 257 -7.06 6.38 -15.96
N LYS A 258 -7.60 7.36 -16.69
CA LYS A 258 -6.81 8.37 -17.40
C LYS A 258 -6.09 9.31 -16.47
N ASP A 259 -6.70 9.68 -15.34
CA ASP A 259 -6.06 10.50 -14.31
C ASP A 259 -4.87 9.74 -13.69
N ILE A 260 -5.07 8.48 -13.30
CA ILE A 260 -3.99 7.61 -12.80
C ILE A 260 -2.89 7.44 -13.87
N ALA A 261 -3.26 7.20 -15.13
CA ALA A 261 -2.33 7.12 -16.26
C ALA A 261 -1.50 8.40 -16.42
N THR A 262 -2.13 9.56 -16.34
CA THR A 262 -1.46 10.86 -16.46
C THR A 262 -0.48 11.06 -15.31
N LYS A 263 -0.89 10.76 -14.08
CA LYS A 263 -0.02 10.81 -12.90
C LYS A 263 1.19 9.90 -13.05
N LEU A 264 0.99 8.64 -13.46
CA LEU A 264 2.07 7.69 -13.71
C LEU A 264 3.03 8.18 -14.82
N GLN A 265 2.50 8.75 -15.91
CA GLN A 265 3.30 9.37 -16.99
C GLN A 265 4.14 10.55 -16.50
N CYS A 266 3.57 11.44 -15.69
CA CYS A 266 4.30 12.56 -15.08
C CYS A 266 5.45 12.09 -14.17
N MET A 267 5.37 10.86 -13.65
CA MET A 267 6.39 10.24 -12.81
C MET A 267 7.41 9.40 -13.62
N GLY A 268 7.38 9.47 -14.95
CA GLY A 268 8.31 8.73 -15.81
C GLY A 268 8.03 7.23 -15.89
N LEU A 269 6.84 6.80 -15.47
CA LEU A 269 6.33 5.46 -15.77
C LEU A 269 5.60 5.57 -17.12
N ASP A 270 6.17 4.95 -18.13
CA ASP A 270 5.76 5.03 -19.53
C ASP A 270 5.34 3.67 -20.10
N SER A 271 5.62 2.59 -19.38
CA SER A 271 5.33 1.21 -19.78
C SER A 271 3.95 0.74 -19.30
N PHE A 272 2.88 1.43 -19.70
CA PHE A 272 1.52 0.93 -19.50
C PHE A 272 0.55 1.39 -20.59
N THR A 273 -0.48 0.58 -20.78
CA THR A 273 -1.58 0.82 -21.70
C THR A 273 -2.90 0.80 -20.94
N ILE A 274 -3.81 1.71 -21.30
CA ILE A 274 -5.18 1.66 -20.81
C ILE A 274 -5.94 0.66 -21.66
N VAL A 275 -6.41 -0.42 -21.05
CA VAL A 275 -7.11 -1.51 -21.73
C VAL A 275 -8.52 -1.67 -21.19
N ARG A 276 -9.42 -2.15 -22.05
CA ARG A 276 -10.79 -2.47 -21.65
C ARG A 276 -10.84 -3.89 -21.07
N LYS A 277 -11.29 -4.04 -19.82
CA LYS A 277 -11.47 -5.34 -19.15
C LYS A 277 -12.94 -5.47 -18.73
N GLY A 278 -13.69 -6.28 -19.47
CA GLY A 278 -15.13 -6.43 -19.28
C GLY A 278 -15.89 -5.11 -19.50
N ASN A 279 -16.63 -4.67 -18.48
CA ASN A 279 -17.45 -3.45 -18.54
C ASN A 279 -16.72 -2.17 -18.09
N GLY A 280 -15.40 -2.25 -17.81
CA GLY A 280 -14.60 -1.12 -17.36
C GLY A 280 -13.23 -1.05 -18.03
N TRP A 281 -12.43 -0.09 -17.57
CA TRP A 281 -11.07 0.18 -18.00
C TRP A 281 -10.08 -0.15 -16.88
N ALA A 282 -8.89 -0.58 -17.27
CA ALA A 282 -7.78 -0.90 -16.39
C ALA A 282 -6.47 -0.40 -17.01
N LEU A 283 -5.45 -0.24 -16.17
CA LEU A 283 -4.07 -0.08 -16.62
C LEU A 283 -3.42 -1.46 -16.71
N GLU A 284 -2.92 -1.81 -17.89
CA GLU A 284 -2.13 -3.00 -18.14
C GLU A 284 -0.70 -2.54 -18.39
N ILE A 285 0.24 -3.06 -17.60
CA ILE A 285 1.64 -2.66 -17.69
C ILE A 285 2.29 -3.52 -18.76
N ASP A 286 3.02 -2.87 -19.66
CA ASP A 286 3.77 -3.58 -20.68
C ASP A 286 4.93 -4.30 -19.99
N SER A 287 4.77 -5.60 -19.76
CA SER A 287 5.87 -6.43 -19.25
C SER A 287 7.01 -6.40 -20.28
N PRO A 288 8.25 -6.07 -19.88
CA PRO A 288 9.39 -6.26 -20.74
C PRO A 288 9.49 -7.73 -21.14
N ALA A 289 9.39 -8.00 -22.44
CA ALA A 289 9.46 -9.34 -23.04
C ALA A 289 10.85 -9.98 -22.88
#